data_AF-X0S7C0-F1
#
_entry.id   AF-X0S7C0-F1
#
_cell.length_a   1.000
_cell.length_b   1.000
_cell.length_c   1.000
_cell.angle_alpha   90.00
_cell.angle_beta   90.00
_cell.angle_gamma   90.00
#
_symmetry.space_group_name_H-M   'P 1'
#
loop_
_entity.id
_entity.type
_entity.pdbx_description
1 polymer ?
#
loop_
_entity_poly.entity_id
_entity_poly.type
_entity_poly.pdbx_seq_one_letter_code
_entity_poly.pdbx_strand_id
1 'polypeptide(L)'
;FRFTQPALDAFARVLEAWMAHFLNLKVRVEPRQSIKDEHWRWHIGLDKESTRILNTLYEGKELPDGDGELLIALFRMWVEDDNVLIESMRGKPIYLGLAMTDKKIVRMKPQNLLTNMPLPKEA
;
A
#
# COMPACT_ATOMS: atom_id res chain seq x y z
N PHE A 1 -1.18 6.16 -15.13
CA PHE A 1 -0.51 5.50 -14.00
C PHE A 1 0.38 4.38 -14.56
N ARG A 2 1.68 4.64 -14.74
CA ARG A 2 2.68 3.64 -15.18
C ARG A 2 3.93 3.86 -14.34
N PHE A 3 4.66 2.79 -14.04
CA PHE A 3 5.94 2.87 -13.33
C PHE A 3 6.90 3.84 -14.06
N THR A 4 7.71 4.57 -13.29
CA THR A 4 8.63 5.66 -13.73
C THR A 4 7.98 6.91 -14.35
N GLN A 5 6.64 7.01 -14.35
CA GLN A 5 5.97 8.22 -14.83
C GLN A 5 5.69 9.20 -13.67
N PRO A 6 5.77 10.52 -13.91
CA PRO A 6 5.63 11.53 -12.86
C PRO A 6 4.34 11.44 -12.04
N ALA A 7 3.26 10.92 -12.64
CA ALA A 7 1.98 10.76 -11.97
C ALA A 7 2.03 9.84 -10.74
N LEU A 8 2.86 8.79 -10.75
CA LEU A 8 3.01 7.90 -9.59
C LEU A 8 3.78 8.56 -8.46
N ASP A 9 4.85 9.27 -8.79
CA ASP A 9 5.63 10.02 -7.80
C ASP A 9 4.79 11.12 -7.17
N ALA A 10 4.02 11.85 -7.98
CA ALA A 10 3.07 12.85 -7.50
C ALA A 10 2.00 12.24 -6.59
N PHE A 11 1.42 11.10 -6.97
CA PHE A 11 0.45 10.40 -6.12
C PHE A 11 1.10 9.92 -4.82
N ALA A 12 2.34 9.42 -4.84
CA ALA A 12 3.08 9.07 -3.64
C ALA A 12 3.23 10.28 -2.69
N ARG A 13 3.52 11.48 -3.21
CA ARG A 13 3.57 12.70 -2.38
C ARG A 13 2.22 13.03 -1.74
N VAL A 14 1.11 12.79 -2.44
CA VAL A 14 -0.25 12.97 -1.88
C VAL A 14 -0.49 11.98 -0.73
N LEU A 15 -0.06 10.72 -0.87
CA LEU A 15 -0.18 9.73 0.20
C LEU A 15 0.65 10.12 1.43
N GLU A 16 1.88 10.61 1.23
CA GLU A 16 2.71 11.10 2.34
C GLU A 16 2.07 12.29 3.07
N ALA A 17 1.56 13.28 2.31
CA ALA A 17 0.88 14.43 2.88
C ALA A 17 -0.39 14.03 3.65
N TRP A 18 -1.14 13.04 3.14
CA TRP A 18 -2.31 12.48 3.82
C TRP A 18 -1.94 11.85 5.17
N MET A 19 -0.89 11.03 5.20
CA MET A 19 -0.39 10.37 6.42
C MET A 19 0.11 11.39 7.45
N ALA A 20 0.85 12.40 6.99
CA ALA A 20 1.31 13.48 7.85
C ALA A 20 0.14 14.30 8.40
N HIS A 21 -0.89 14.57 7.61
CA HIS A 21 -2.04 15.35 8.03
C HIS A 21 -2.91 14.65 9.09
N PHE A 22 -3.25 13.37 8.87
CA PHE A 22 -4.22 12.67 9.70
C PHE A 22 -3.62 11.89 10.88
N LEU A 23 -2.40 11.38 10.72
CA LEU A 23 -1.74 10.56 11.76
C LEU A 23 -0.49 11.23 12.33
N ASN A 24 -0.09 12.41 11.84
CA ASN A 24 1.18 13.04 12.16
C ASN A 24 2.39 12.11 11.91
N LEU A 25 2.25 11.17 10.96
CA LEU A 25 3.29 10.21 10.60
C LEU A 25 4.03 10.69 9.36
N LYS A 26 5.34 10.89 9.51
CA LYS A 26 6.24 11.07 8.35
C LYS A 26 6.52 9.71 7.74
N VAL A 27 6.19 9.58 6.47
CA VAL A 27 6.40 8.37 5.70
C VAL A 27 7.09 8.70 4.39
N ARG A 28 7.84 7.74 3.84
CA ARG A 28 8.41 7.78 2.50
C ARG A 28 7.73 6.74 1.63
N VAL A 29 7.02 7.17 0.61
CA VAL A 29 6.31 6.32 -0.35
C VAL A 29 7.04 6.30 -1.69
N GLU A 30 7.44 5.11 -2.13
CA GLU A 30 8.19 4.90 -3.37
C GLU A 30 7.39 3.98 -4.30
N PRO A 31 7.12 4.38 -5.56
CA PRO A 31 6.51 3.48 -6.53
C PRO A 31 7.36 2.22 -6.74
N ARG A 32 6.71 1.09 -6.99
CA ARG A 32 7.35 -0.19 -7.29
C ARG A 32 6.69 -0.83 -8.50
N GLN A 33 7.46 -1.62 -9.24
CA GLN A 33 6.95 -2.43 -10.34
C GLN A 33 6.40 -3.79 -9.86
N SER A 34 6.99 -4.34 -8.80
CA SER A 34 6.59 -5.61 -8.20
C SER A 34 7.01 -5.66 -6.72
N ILE A 35 6.39 -6.58 -5.97
CA ILE A 35 6.79 -6.95 -4.62
C ILE A 35 7.64 -8.21 -4.75
N LYS A 36 8.93 -8.12 -4.43
CA LYS A 36 9.87 -9.25 -4.36
C LYS A 36 10.54 -9.17 -3.00
N ASP A 37 9.86 -9.70 -1.99
CA ASP A 37 10.27 -9.58 -0.60
C ASP A 37 9.87 -10.85 0.17
N GLU A 38 10.87 -11.66 0.50
CA GLU A 38 10.70 -12.88 1.29
C GLU A 38 10.23 -12.58 2.73
N HIS A 39 10.39 -11.33 3.17
CA HIS A 39 10.01 -10.86 4.50
C HIS A 39 8.79 -9.93 4.43
N TRP A 40 7.92 -10.08 3.42
CA TRP A 40 6.66 -9.34 3.33
C TRP A 40 5.77 -9.64 4.56
N ARG A 41 5.45 -8.61 5.34
CA ARG A 41 4.70 -8.73 6.61
C ARG A 41 3.41 -7.94 6.67
N TRP A 42 3.28 -6.88 5.86
CA TRP A 42 2.10 -6.03 5.88
C TRP A 42 1.84 -5.41 4.52
N HIS A 43 0.57 -5.20 4.23
CA HIS A 43 0.12 -4.44 3.07
C HIS A 43 -1.18 -3.71 3.35
N ILE A 44 -1.44 -2.68 2.55
CA ILE A 44 -2.69 -1.92 2.58
C ILE A 44 -3.16 -1.72 1.13
N GLY A 45 -4.32 -2.28 0.80
CA GLY A 45 -5.00 -1.95 -0.45
C GLY A 45 -5.65 -0.57 -0.34
N LEU A 46 -5.42 0.30 -1.32
CA LEU A 46 -6.00 1.64 -1.42
C LEU A 46 -7.41 1.62 -2.03
N ASP A 47 -7.92 0.45 -2.38
CA ASP A 47 -9.28 0.22 -2.89
C ASP A 47 -9.69 -1.23 -2.59
N LYS A 48 -10.88 -1.63 -3.04
CA LYS A 48 -11.42 -2.98 -2.79
C LYS A 48 -10.63 -4.06 -3.55
N GLU A 49 -10.30 -3.82 -4.82
CA GLU A 49 -9.65 -4.81 -5.67
C GLU A 49 -8.19 -5.00 -5.27
N SER A 50 -7.45 -3.92 -4.99
CA SER A 50 -6.07 -4.05 -4.50
C SER A 50 -5.99 -4.75 -3.16
N THR A 51 -6.94 -4.51 -2.24
CA THR A 51 -7.03 -5.25 -0.97
C THR A 51 -7.19 -6.75 -1.22
N ARG A 52 -8.13 -7.13 -2.10
CA ARG A 52 -8.39 -8.52 -2.44
C ARG A 52 -7.16 -9.19 -3.06
N ILE A 53 -6.55 -8.56 -4.07
CA ILE A 53 -5.37 -9.07 -4.77
C ILE A 53 -4.18 -9.25 -3.81
N LEU A 54 -3.89 -8.24 -2.98
CA LEU A 54 -2.76 -8.31 -2.04
C LEU A 54 -3.00 -9.37 -0.96
N ASN A 55 -4.23 -9.54 -0.47
CA ASN A 55 -4.56 -10.62 0.46
C ASN A 55 -4.32 -12.00 -0.16
N THR A 56 -4.80 -12.22 -1.39
CA THR A 56 -4.58 -13.49 -2.11
C THR A 56 -3.09 -13.81 -2.24
N LEU A 57 -2.29 -12.83 -2.66
CA LEU A 57 -0.84 -12.97 -2.79
C LEU A 57 -0.16 -13.22 -1.43
N TYR A 58 -0.56 -12.50 -0.39
CA TYR A 58 -0.01 -12.63 0.96
C TYR A 58 -0.31 -14.01 1.57
N GLU A 59 -1.48 -14.58 1.28
CA GLU A 59 -1.87 -15.94 1.68
C GLU A 59 -1.15 -17.04 0.86
N GLY A 60 -0.28 -16.67 -0.09
CA GLY A 60 0.42 -17.61 -0.96
C GLY A 60 -0.49 -18.30 -1.97
N LYS A 61 -1.68 -17.75 -2.23
CA LYS A 61 -2.63 -18.29 -3.20
C LYS A 61 -2.34 -17.75 -4.59
N GLU A 62 -2.67 -18.55 -5.60
CA GLU A 62 -2.59 -18.13 -6.99
C GLU A 62 -3.68 -17.08 -7.29
N LEU A 63 -3.32 -16.07 -8.07
CA LEU A 63 -4.28 -15.07 -8.52
C LEU A 63 -5.12 -15.65 -9.66
N PRO A 64 -6.45 -15.46 -9.64
CA PRO A 64 -7.28 -15.66 -10.81
C PRO A 64 -6.74 -14.94 -12.05
N ASP A 65 -6.94 -15.55 -13.22
CA ASP A 65 -6.52 -14.96 -14.49
C ASP A 65 -7.07 -13.53 -14.67
N GLY A 66 -6.19 -12.60 -15.03
CA GLY A 66 -6.53 -11.19 -15.26
C GLY A 66 -6.54 -10.31 -14.01
N ASP A 67 -6.52 -10.86 -12.79
CA ASP A 67 -6.49 -10.05 -11.56
C ASP A 67 -5.23 -9.18 -11.46
N GLY A 68 -4.09 -9.71 -11.91
CA GLY A 68 -2.84 -8.95 -11.97
C GLY A 68 -2.94 -7.70 -12.85
N GLU A 69 -3.79 -7.70 -13.88
CA GLU A 69 -3.96 -6.57 -14.79
C GLU A 69 -4.77 -5.43 -14.18
N LEU A 70 -5.57 -5.74 -13.15
CA LEU A 70 -6.34 -4.74 -12.41
C LEU A 70 -5.44 -3.86 -11.55
N LEU A 71 -4.27 -4.35 -11.15
CA LEU A 71 -3.33 -3.63 -10.31
C LEU A 71 -2.56 -2.58 -11.13
N ILE A 72 -2.88 -1.31 -10.91
CA ILE A 72 -2.36 -0.19 -11.72
C ILE A 72 -1.21 0.56 -11.04
N ALA A 73 -1.03 0.38 -9.73
CA ALA A 73 0.11 0.91 -8.99
C ALA A 73 0.44 0.06 -7.77
N LEU A 74 1.73 -0.07 -7.51
CA LEU A 74 2.30 -0.62 -6.29
C LEU A 74 3.24 0.42 -5.68
N PHE A 75 3.27 0.48 -4.36
CA PHE A 75 4.21 1.32 -3.63
C PHE A 75 4.82 0.54 -2.47
N ARG A 76 6.00 0.99 -2.07
CA ARG A 76 6.64 0.63 -0.82
C ARG A 76 6.64 1.87 0.07
N MET A 77 6.10 1.74 1.27
CA MET A 77 6.05 2.80 2.26
C MET A 77 6.94 2.47 3.45
N TRP A 78 7.78 3.42 3.84
CA TRP A 78 8.57 3.38 5.07
C TRP A 78 8.05 4.44 6.03
N VAL A 79 7.92 4.10 7.31
CA VAL A 79 7.67 5.07 8.36
C VAL A 79 9.02 5.55 8.89
N GLU A 80 9.22 6.86 8.98
CA GLU A 80 10.52 7.44 9.35
C GLU A 80 10.91 7.11 10.79
N ASP A 81 9.97 7.26 11.74
CA ASP A 81 10.09 6.73 13.10
C ASP A 81 9.26 5.45 13.20
N ASP A 82 9.89 4.30 12.99
CA ASP A 82 9.21 3.01 13.01
C ASP A 82 8.90 2.48 14.43
N ASN A 83 9.36 3.16 15.48
CA ASN A 83 9.04 2.80 16.87
C ASN A 83 7.54 2.94 17.17
N VAL A 84 6.85 3.80 16.42
CA VAL A 84 5.40 4.01 16.49
C VAL A 84 4.60 2.82 15.95
N LEU A 85 5.25 1.90 15.24
CA LEU A 85 4.64 0.67 14.74
C LEU A 85 4.72 -0.45 15.78
N ILE A 86 3.86 -1.46 15.62
CA ILE A 86 4.00 -2.73 16.35
C ILE A 86 5.39 -3.33 16.13
N GLU A 87 5.91 -4.01 17.14
CA GLU A 87 7.28 -4.56 17.16
C GLU A 87 7.60 -5.40 15.91
N SER A 88 6.65 -6.22 15.46
CA SER A 88 6.84 -7.12 14.32
C SER A 88 7.05 -6.42 12.97
N MET A 89 6.74 -5.12 12.89
CA MET A 89 6.85 -4.26 11.71
C MET A 89 8.00 -3.27 11.75
N ARG A 90 8.74 -3.17 12.86
CA ARG A 90 9.95 -2.33 12.93
C ARG A 90 11.00 -2.80 11.92
N GLY A 91 11.63 -1.85 11.24
CA GLY A 91 12.61 -2.08 10.18
C GLY A 91 12.03 -2.68 8.90
N LYS A 92 10.70 -2.70 8.72
CA LYS A 92 10.06 -3.34 7.56
C LYS A 92 9.16 -2.36 6.80
N PRO A 93 9.06 -2.52 5.47
CA PRO A 93 8.17 -1.71 4.67
C PRO A 93 6.71 -2.16 4.81
N ILE A 94 5.81 -1.23 4.51
CA ILE A 94 4.40 -1.50 4.25
C ILE A 94 4.17 -1.41 2.74
N TYR A 95 3.63 -2.46 2.13
CA TYR A 95 3.30 -2.43 0.70
C TYR A 95 1.91 -1.86 0.45
N LEU A 96 1.79 -0.96 -0.52
CA LEU A 96 0.51 -0.37 -0.90
C LEU A 96 0.14 -0.79 -2.32
N GLY A 97 -1.14 -1.06 -2.56
CA GLY A 97 -1.65 -1.35 -3.90
C GLY A 97 -2.80 -0.43 -4.27
N LEU A 98 -2.89 -0.07 -5.55
CA LEU A 98 -4.05 0.58 -6.15
C LEU A 98 -4.43 -0.18 -7.40
N ALA A 99 -5.71 -0.50 -7.52
CA ALA A 99 -6.29 -1.22 -8.63
C ALA A 99 -7.49 -0.48 -9.21
N MET A 100 -7.87 -0.89 -10.41
CA MET A 100 -9.11 -0.50 -11.06
C MET A 100 -10.08 -1.68 -11.06
N THR A 101 -11.37 -1.39 -11.19
CA THR A 101 -12.37 -2.43 -11.47
C THR A 101 -12.22 -2.95 -12.91
N ASP A 102 -12.87 -4.06 -13.22
CA ASP A 102 -13.08 -4.58 -14.59
C ASP A 102 -13.55 -3.51 -15.60
N LYS A 103 -14.38 -2.55 -15.15
CA LYS A 103 -14.85 -1.39 -15.92
C LYS A 103 -13.83 -0.26 -16.08
N LYS A 104 -12.57 -0.47 -15.71
CA LYS A 104 -11.48 0.53 -15.72
C LYS A 104 -11.74 1.77 -14.87
N ILE A 105 -12.44 1.60 -13.74
CA ILE A 105 -12.74 2.68 -12.80
C ILE A 105 -11.86 2.51 -11.55
N VAL A 106 -11.17 3.58 -11.15
CA VAL A 106 -10.45 3.62 -9.87
C VAL A 106 -11.39 4.14 -8.79
N ARG A 107 -11.58 3.36 -7.72
CA ARG A 107 -12.38 3.73 -6.55
C ARG A 107 -11.51 3.75 -5.30
N MET A 108 -10.63 4.74 -5.24
CA MET A 108 -9.66 4.90 -4.14
C MET A 108 -10.36 5.22 -2.81
N LYS A 109 -9.85 4.61 -1.74
CA LYS A 109 -10.31 4.70 -0.36
C LYS A 109 -9.13 5.13 0.52
N PRO A 110 -8.87 6.44 0.66
CA PRO A 110 -7.70 6.93 1.41
C PRO A 110 -7.79 6.58 2.90
N GLN A 111 -9.00 6.40 3.43
CA GLN A 111 -9.23 5.99 4.82
C GLN A 111 -8.60 4.63 5.17
N ASN A 112 -8.34 3.76 4.18
CA ASN A 112 -7.69 2.47 4.44
C ASN A 112 -6.27 2.65 4.99
N LEU A 113 -5.58 3.74 4.64
CA LEU A 113 -4.29 4.10 5.22
C LEU A 113 -4.41 4.50 6.70
N LEU A 114 -5.57 5.01 7.13
CA LEU A 114 -5.77 5.42 8.52
C LEU A 114 -6.16 4.23 9.39
N THR A 115 -6.99 3.33 8.85
CA THR A 115 -7.55 2.22 9.62
C THR A 115 -6.67 0.98 9.67
N ASN A 116 -5.77 0.79 8.71
CA ASN A 116 -5.01 -0.45 8.54
C ASN A 116 -3.52 -0.29 8.79
N MET A 117 -3.08 0.83 9.36
CA MET A 117 -1.69 0.96 9.78
C MET A 117 -1.38 0.00 10.92
N PRO A 118 -0.18 -0.60 10.96
CA PRO A 118 0.22 -1.51 12.02
C PRO A 118 0.67 -0.71 13.26
N LEU A 119 -0.23 0.11 13.79
CA LEU A 119 -0.04 0.86 15.02
C LEU A 119 -0.38 -0.05 16.23
N PRO A 120 0.29 0.13 17.38
CA PRO A 120 -0.14 -0.48 18.63
C PRO A 120 -1.61 -0.15 18.89
N LYS A 121 -2.38 -1.12 19.38
CA LYS A 121 -3.70 -0.82 19.93
C LYS A 121 -3.50 0.08 21.13
N GLU A 122 -4.30 1.13 21.25
CA GLU A 122 -4.42 1.86 22.51
C GLU A 122 -4.77 0.84 23.61
N ALA A 123 -4.00 0.85 24.69
CA ALA A 123 -4.20 0.00 25.86
C ALA A 123 -5.37 0.52 26.70
#